data_AF-A0AAF0DR08-F1
#
_entry.id   AF-A0AAF0DR08-F1
#
_cell.length_a   1.000
_cell.length_b   1.000
_cell.length_c   1.000
_cell.angle_alpha   90.00
_cell.angle_beta   90.00
_cell.angle_gamma   90.00
#
_symmetry.space_group_name_H-M   'P 1'
#
loop_
_entity.id
_entity.type
_entity.pdbx_description
1 polymer ?
#
loop_
_entity_poly.entity_id
_entity_poly.type
_entity_poly.pdbx_seq_one_letter_code
_entity_poly.pdbx_strand_id
1 'polypeptide(L)'
;MGRKAEVQRVALERLMGPEVMGTADKDMHFTDPKVCRNFLCGTCPHDLFSNTEMYDAAVARGETFPQITAEHERSIHMFITDMDRKIAANRRRLDQTPEEMERSNAIMRDINEIGEAITAAENEMEKLGEQGQVEESLKELAKVDALKAERSEKEKEFQVLQENSGASGHQKLRVCDVCGAYLSILDSDRRLADHFSGKMHLGYLRLRELLVEFEKRKQSGVAYRMDPCLLNQKSNTVEGYWLLAELLRRVAIEPKDSLPMLTAGTDETLDASGSKDAQLLPMQTSRTYEPYDVYAAVERKDVDTIMAIRDANFALLLGGEDARTPLEYAISLGPAYERVSLFLAGALSRFVNNLPDEMQNADPETLAVLRKVRTNLKLAIDHSLGREQTSLVASYIQILVMAEGLEWVTQSARAVAYELRSRASADPYATRPTQVAQDIVGRFLTQNLRTRRNRDHYVVAAIEDYIANAASDLVLLALWDCVRGGDDPLPDYAFARDDRLSVAFVDAVTSAKHKDERRPQRIWVQAQRAADALQSGLRGRTAHERLALLAQIVD
;
A
#
# COMPACT_ATOMS: atom_id res chain seq x y z
N MET A 1 -1.94 -54.76 -28.07
CA MET A 1 -1.40 -53.39 -28.25
C MET A 1 -2.50 -52.35 -28.02
N GLY A 2 -3.04 -52.21 -26.80
CA GLY A 2 -4.44 -51.72 -26.63
C GLY A 2 -4.70 -50.46 -25.79
N ARG A 3 -3.71 -49.58 -25.56
CA ARG A 3 -3.97 -48.25 -24.94
C ARG A 3 -3.23 -47.10 -25.62
N LYS A 4 -1.93 -47.25 -25.90
CA LYS A 4 -1.19 -46.22 -26.67
C LYS A 4 -1.76 -46.05 -28.09
N ALA A 5 -2.08 -47.16 -28.77
CA ALA A 5 -2.74 -47.12 -30.07
C ALA A 5 -4.16 -46.51 -30.00
N GLU A 6 -4.94 -46.79 -28.96
CA GLU A 6 -6.27 -46.18 -28.76
C GLU A 6 -6.16 -44.67 -28.52
N VAL A 7 -5.25 -44.24 -27.64
CA VAL A 7 -4.98 -42.81 -27.37
C VAL A 7 -4.46 -42.11 -28.62
N GLN A 8 -3.60 -42.76 -29.41
CA GLN A 8 -3.15 -42.24 -30.71
C GLN A 8 -4.30 -42.17 -31.73
N ARG A 9 -5.20 -43.16 -31.78
CA ARG A 9 -6.39 -43.17 -32.64
C ARG A 9 -7.32 -42.01 -32.28
N VAL A 10 -7.65 -41.85 -30.99
CA VAL A 10 -8.48 -40.76 -30.47
C VAL A 10 -7.83 -39.39 -30.68
N ALA A 11 -6.50 -39.28 -30.56
CA ALA A 11 -5.78 -38.04 -30.86
C ALA A 11 -5.79 -37.72 -32.38
N LEU A 12 -5.64 -38.73 -33.25
CA LEU A 12 -5.78 -38.56 -34.70
C LEU A 12 -7.21 -38.15 -35.07
N GLU A 13 -8.21 -38.80 -34.49
CA GLU A 13 -9.65 -38.53 -34.69
C GLU A 13 -10.03 -37.12 -34.22
N ARG A 14 -9.38 -36.59 -33.16
CA ARG A 14 -9.54 -35.20 -32.70
C ARG A 14 -8.76 -34.17 -33.53
N LEU A 15 -7.72 -34.57 -34.27
CA LEU A 15 -6.90 -33.69 -35.13
C LEU A 15 -7.38 -33.65 -36.59
N MET A 16 -7.87 -34.77 -37.12
CA MET A 16 -8.28 -34.92 -38.52
C MET A 16 -9.81 -34.99 -38.70
N GLY A 17 -10.55 -35.00 -37.59
CA GLY A 17 -11.99 -35.22 -37.56
C GLY A 17 -12.38 -36.69 -37.76
N PRO A 18 -13.59 -37.09 -37.32
CA PRO A 18 -14.12 -38.44 -37.56
C PRO A 18 -14.38 -38.71 -39.05
N GLU A 19 -14.50 -37.66 -39.88
CA GLU A 19 -14.72 -37.74 -41.33
C GLU A 19 -13.61 -38.50 -42.08
N VAL A 20 -12.34 -38.30 -41.70
CA VAL A 20 -11.19 -39.00 -42.28
C VAL A 20 -11.18 -40.50 -41.91
N MET A 21 -11.89 -40.87 -40.84
CA MET A 21 -11.96 -42.25 -40.34
C MET A 21 -13.23 -43.01 -40.80
N GLY A 22 -14.06 -42.40 -41.65
CA GLY A 22 -15.04 -43.13 -42.48
C GLY A 22 -16.40 -43.43 -41.85
N THR A 23 -16.82 -42.74 -40.78
CA THR A 23 -18.16 -42.94 -40.17
C THR A 23 -19.02 -41.66 -40.12
N ALA A 24 -19.79 -41.50 -41.21
CA ALA A 24 -21.04 -40.74 -41.36
C ALA A 24 -21.03 -39.18 -41.41
N ASP A 25 -21.91 -38.72 -42.30
CA ASP A 25 -22.45 -37.39 -42.60
C ASP A 25 -21.51 -36.17 -42.75
N LYS A 26 -21.40 -35.77 -44.02
CA LYS A 26 -20.81 -34.51 -44.50
C LYS A 26 -21.67 -33.32 -44.08
N ASP A 27 -21.01 -32.18 -43.95
CA ASP A 27 -21.62 -30.84 -43.87
C ASP A 27 -22.41 -30.55 -42.58
N MET A 28 -21.80 -30.80 -41.41
CA MET A 28 -22.25 -30.14 -40.16
C MET A 28 -22.02 -28.62 -40.26
N HIS A 29 -23.09 -27.85 -40.25
CA HIS A 29 -23.04 -26.39 -40.37
C HIS A 29 -22.79 -25.76 -38.99
N PHE A 30 -22.11 -24.61 -38.92
CA PHE A 30 -21.77 -23.95 -37.64
C PHE A 30 -23.00 -23.48 -36.84
N THR A 31 -24.20 -23.49 -37.42
CA THR A 31 -25.47 -23.23 -36.74
C THR A 31 -26.09 -24.46 -36.06
N ASP A 32 -25.56 -25.67 -36.31
CA ASP A 32 -26.19 -26.91 -35.86
C ASP A 32 -26.23 -27.01 -34.32
N PRO A 33 -27.33 -27.53 -33.74
CA PRO A 33 -27.49 -27.63 -32.28
C PRO A 33 -26.52 -28.62 -31.62
N LYS A 34 -25.79 -29.43 -32.40
CA LYS A 34 -24.72 -30.31 -31.94
C LYS A 34 -23.38 -29.59 -31.77
N VAL A 35 -23.20 -28.40 -32.36
CA VAL A 35 -21.94 -27.63 -32.30
C VAL A 35 -21.94 -26.75 -31.05
N CYS A 36 -20.85 -26.78 -30.28
CA CYS A 36 -20.74 -25.96 -29.08
C CYS A 36 -20.52 -24.49 -29.43
N ARG A 37 -21.56 -23.66 -29.29
CA ARG A 37 -21.54 -22.22 -29.58
C ARG A 37 -20.47 -21.45 -28.79
N ASN A 38 -20.23 -21.85 -27.54
CA ASN A 38 -19.16 -21.29 -26.71
C ASN A 38 -17.74 -21.65 -27.20
N PHE A 39 -17.60 -22.80 -27.86
CA PHE A 39 -16.33 -23.24 -28.43
C PHE A 39 -16.04 -22.54 -29.75
N LEU A 40 -17.07 -22.26 -30.57
CA LEU A 40 -16.94 -21.42 -31.75
C LEU A 40 -16.33 -20.07 -31.37
N CYS A 41 -16.92 -19.33 -30.43
CA CYS A 41 -16.43 -18.02 -29.98
C CYS A 41 -15.08 -18.04 -29.20
N GLY A 42 -14.28 -19.09 -29.30
CA GLY A 42 -12.86 -19.11 -28.90
C GLY A 42 -12.57 -19.34 -27.42
N THR A 43 -13.56 -19.33 -26.52
CA THR A 43 -13.34 -19.64 -25.09
C THR A 43 -14.55 -20.36 -24.48
N CYS A 44 -14.48 -21.70 -24.43
CA CYS A 44 -15.54 -22.52 -23.85
C CYS A 44 -15.32 -22.76 -22.34
N PRO A 45 -16.29 -22.43 -21.45
CA PRO A 45 -16.21 -22.73 -20.02
C PRO A 45 -16.07 -24.23 -19.66
N HIS A 46 -16.37 -25.14 -20.61
CA HIS A 46 -16.30 -26.59 -20.40
C HIS A 46 -15.05 -27.27 -20.97
N ASP A 47 -14.36 -26.66 -21.94
CA ASP A 47 -13.06 -27.14 -22.45
C ASP A 47 -12.07 -25.97 -22.41
N LEU A 48 -11.52 -25.75 -21.22
CA LEU A 48 -10.87 -24.49 -20.85
C LEU A 48 -9.52 -24.23 -21.53
N PHE A 49 -9.00 -25.19 -22.31
CA PHE A 49 -7.78 -25.05 -23.12
C PHE A 49 -7.84 -25.96 -24.36
N SER A 50 -8.39 -25.44 -25.46
CA SER A 50 -8.25 -25.98 -26.82
C SER A 50 -8.44 -24.83 -27.82
N ASN A 51 -7.36 -24.17 -28.22
CA ASN A 51 -7.43 -23.08 -29.20
C ASN A 51 -7.73 -23.65 -30.59
N THR A 52 -8.93 -23.41 -31.10
CA THR A 52 -9.24 -23.50 -32.53
C THR A 52 -10.10 -22.30 -32.94
N GLU A 53 -9.45 -21.31 -33.54
CA GLU A 53 -10.00 -19.99 -33.91
C GLU A 53 -10.91 -20.07 -35.17
N MET A 54 -11.93 -20.93 -35.15
CA MET A 54 -12.83 -21.11 -36.30
C MET A 54 -13.83 -19.94 -36.49
N TYR A 55 -14.19 -19.24 -35.41
CA TYR A 55 -15.15 -18.13 -35.46
C TYR A 55 -14.49 -16.81 -35.92
N ASP A 56 -13.26 -16.52 -35.49
CA ASP A 56 -12.54 -15.32 -35.92
C ASP A 56 -12.31 -15.35 -37.45
N ALA A 57 -12.05 -16.54 -38.01
CA ALA A 57 -11.99 -16.76 -39.45
C ALA A 57 -13.34 -16.64 -40.19
N ALA A 58 -14.49 -16.71 -39.50
CA ALA A 58 -15.82 -16.44 -40.06
C ALA A 58 -16.19 -14.96 -39.98
N VAL A 59 -15.89 -14.31 -38.85
CA VAL A 59 -16.04 -12.85 -38.68
C VAL A 59 -15.16 -12.08 -39.66
N ALA A 60 -13.93 -12.55 -39.90
CA ALA A 60 -13.03 -11.99 -40.92
C ALA A 60 -13.55 -12.13 -42.37
N ARG A 61 -14.49 -13.05 -42.62
CA ARG A 61 -15.21 -13.19 -43.90
C ARG A 61 -16.47 -12.33 -44.00
N GLY A 62 -16.78 -11.54 -42.97
CA GLY A 62 -17.93 -10.63 -42.94
C GLY A 62 -19.24 -11.24 -42.42
N GLU A 63 -19.22 -12.47 -41.94
CA GLU A 63 -20.41 -13.16 -41.45
C GLU A 63 -20.61 -12.95 -39.94
N THR A 64 -21.48 -12.00 -39.56
CA THR A 64 -21.82 -11.74 -38.15
C THR A 64 -23.08 -12.47 -37.70
N PHE A 65 -22.96 -13.37 -36.72
CA PHE A 65 -24.08 -14.11 -36.12
C PHE A 65 -24.42 -13.61 -34.71
N PRO A 66 -25.27 -12.57 -34.56
CA PRO A 66 -25.53 -11.92 -33.26
C PRO A 66 -26.26 -12.82 -32.24
N GLN A 67 -26.95 -13.88 -32.69
CA GLN A 67 -27.60 -14.84 -31.79
C GLN A 67 -26.57 -15.71 -31.07
N ILE A 68 -25.52 -16.17 -31.77
CA ILE A 68 -24.46 -17.01 -31.22
C ILE A 68 -23.64 -16.23 -30.19
N THR A 69 -23.29 -14.97 -30.48
CA THR A 69 -22.57 -14.10 -29.52
C THR A 69 -23.41 -13.75 -28.29
N ALA A 70 -24.70 -13.50 -28.46
CA ALA A 70 -25.60 -13.22 -27.33
C ALA A 70 -25.91 -14.47 -26.48
N GLU A 71 -25.88 -15.68 -27.04
CA GLU A 71 -25.90 -16.93 -26.27
C GLU A 71 -24.58 -17.15 -25.52
N HIS A 72 -23.45 -16.88 -26.17
CA HIS A 72 -22.13 -17.00 -25.59
C HIS A 72 -21.91 -16.06 -24.40
N GLU A 73 -22.24 -14.78 -24.56
CA GLU A 73 -22.16 -13.78 -23.49
C GLU A 73 -23.03 -14.17 -22.29
N ARG A 74 -24.29 -14.57 -22.54
CA ARG A 74 -25.20 -15.04 -21.47
C ARG A 74 -24.64 -16.26 -20.74
N SER A 75 -24.03 -17.20 -21.47
CA SER A 75 -23.42 -18.39 -20.89
C SER A 75 -22.25 -18.01 -19.97
N ILE A 76 -21.32 -17.18 -20.43
CA ILE A 76 -20.18 -16.70 -19.63
C ILE A 76 -20.67 -15.94 -18.38
N HIS A 77 -21.66 -15.05 -18.54
CA HIS A 77 -22.22 -14.29 -17.41
C HIS A 77 -22.83 -15.21 -16.35
N MET A 78 -23.53 -16.29 -16.75
CA MET A 78 -24.05 -17.29 -15.80
C MET A 78 -22.92 -18.01 -15.05
N PHE A 79 -21.87 -18.46 -15.74
CA PHE A 79 -20.72 -19.13 -15.10
C PHE A 79 -20.00 -18.23 -14.08
N ILE A 80 -19.82 -16.95 -14.39
CA ILE A 80 -19.22 -15.99 -13.46
C ILE A 80 -20.16 -15.71 -12.28
N THR A 81 -21.47 -15.54 -12.52
CA THR A 81 -22.46 -15.32 -11.46
C THR A 81 -22.49 -16.48 -10.46
N ASP A 82 -22.43 -17.73 -10.93
CA ASP A 82 -22.39 -18.91 -10.04
C ASP A 82 -21.05 -19.06 -9.32
N MET A 83 -19.93 -18.63 -9.92
CA MET A 83 -18.65 -18.56 -9.21
C MET A 83 -18.65 -17.45 -8.14
N ASP A 84 -19.21 -16.28 -8.41
CA ASP A 84 -19.30 -15.17 -7.45
C ASP A 84 -20.25 -15.51 -6.28
N ARG A 85 -21.35 -16.23 -6.55
CA ARG A 85 -22.18 -16.85 -5.50
C ARG A 85 -21.38 -17.82 -4.62
N LYS A 86 -20.53 -18.65 -5.23
CA LYS A 86 -19.66 -19.60 -4.51
C LYS A 86 -18.57 -18.89 -3.70
N ILE A 87 -17.97 -17.83 -4.23
CA ILE A 87 -17.01 -16.97 -3.52
C ILE A 87 -17.69 -16.33 -2.30
N ALA A 88 -18.87 -15.73 -2.48
CA ALA A 88 -19.64 -15.13 -1.39
C ALA A 88 -20.03 -16.16 -0.32
N ALA A 89 -20.43 -17.38 -0.72
CA ALA A 89 -20.73 -18.46 0.22
C ALA A 89 -19.49 -18.97 0.98
N ASN A 90 -18.33 -19.01 0.34
CA ASN A 90 -17.07 -19.38 0.98
C ASN A 90 -16.53 -18.27 1.90
N ARG A 91 -16.70 -16.99 1.54
CA ARG A 91 -16.36 -15.84 2.41
C ARG A 91 -17.21 -15.87 3.68
N ARG A 92 -18.53 -16.02 3.57
CA ARG A 92 -19.46 -16.19 4.71
C ARG A 92 -19.20 -17.40 5.62
N ARG A 93 -18.32 -18.33 5.24
CA ARG A 93 -17.86 -19.45 6.09
C ARG A 93 -16.55 -19.17 6.83
N LEU A 94 -15.88 -18.07 6.49
CA LEU A 94 -14.61 -17.62 7.06
C LEU A 94 -14.78 -16.31 7.84
N ASP A 95 -15.65 -15.44 7.37
CA ASP A 95 -16.11 -14.26 8.09
C ASP A 95 -16.72 -14.75 9.43
N GLN A 96 -16.22 -14.22 10.56
CA GLN A 96 -16.80 -14.51 11.88
C GLN A 96 -18.29 -14.18 11.86
N THR A 97 -19.11 -14.98 12.54
CA THR A 97 -20.54 -14.67 12.60
C THR A 97 -20.75 -13.34 13.32
N PRO A 98 -21.74 -12.52 12.91
CA PRO A 98 -22.00 -11.25 13.59
C PRO A 98 -22.29 -11.46 15.08
N GLU A 99 -22.89 -12.59 15.47
CA GLU A 99 -23.08 -12.97 16.88
C GLU A 99 -21.77 -13.17 17.65
N GLU A 100 -20.75 -13.81 17.07
CA GLU A 100 -19.44 -13.97 17.71
C GLU A 100 -18.73 -12.62 17.86
N MET A 101 -18.84 -11.75 16.84
CA MET A 101 -18.31 -10.40 16.91
C MET A 101 -19.04 -9.54 17.95
N GLU A 102 -20.36 -9.67 18.07
CA GLU A 102 -21.16 -9.01 19.11
C GLU A 102 -20.81 -9.51 20.51
N ARG A 103 -20.60 -10.81 20.71
CA ARG A 103 -20.15 -11.39 22.00
C ARG A 103 -18.74 -10.91 22.36
N SER A 104 -17.81 -10.91 21.40
CA SER A 104 -16.46 -10.37 21.58
C SER A 104 -16.49 -8.89 22.00
N ASN A 105 -17.28 -8.08 21.29
CA ASN A 105 -17.48 -6.66 21.61
C ASN A 105 -18.18 -6.43 22.96
N ALA A 106 -19.10 -7.32 23.38
CA ALA A 106 -19.76 -7.25 24.68
C ALA A 106 -18.76 -7.52 25.81
N ILE A 107 -18.00 -8.63 25.75
CA ILE A 107 -16.98 -8.94 26.76
C ILE A 107 -15.91 -7.84 26.82
N MET A 108 -15.55 -7.23 25.68
CA MET A 108 -14.62 -6.10 25.66
C MET A 108 -15.18 -4.83 26.34
N ARG A 109 -16.50 -4.61 26.31
CA ARG A 109 -17.15 -3.54 27.11
C ARG A 109 -17.15 -3.89 28.59
N ASP A 110 -17.53 -5.12 28.96
CA ASP A 110 -17.50 -5.59 30.35
C ASP A 110 -16.11 -5.36 30.98
N ILE A 111 -15.03 -5.71 30.26
CA ILE A 111 -13.64 -5.52 30.73
C ILE A 111 -13.32 -4.03 30.95
N ASN A 112 -13.78 -3.14 30.07
CA ASN A 112 -13.57 -1.70 30.20
C ASN A 112 -14.40 -1.11 31.36
N GLU A 113 -15.67 -1.49 31.51
CA GLU A 113 -16.54 -1.04 32.60
C GLU A 113 -15.99 -1.49 33.97
N ILE A 114 -15.50 -2.73 34.09
CA ILE A 114 -14.83 -3.21 35.31
C ILE A 114 -13.49 -2.48 35.51
N GLY A 115 -12.75 -2.16 34.45
CA GLY A 115 -11.52 -1.36 34.51
C GLY A 115 -11.73 0.07 35.04
N GLU A 116 -12.81 0.73 34.60
CA GLU A 116 -13.23 2.03 35.14
C GLU A 116 -13.66 1.92 36.61
N ALA A 117 -14.41 0.87 36.97
CA ALA A 117 -14.83 0.62 38.35
C ALA A 117 -13.65 0.34 39.31
N ILE A 118 -12.66 -0.45 38.88
CA ILE A 118 -11.40 -0.65 39.64
C ILE A 118 -10.70 0.68 39.86
N THR A 119 -10.55 1.48 38.80
CA THR A 119 -9.89 2.78 38.88
C THR A 119 -10.62 3.73 39.84
N ALA A 120 -11.96 3.75 39.81
CA ALA A 120 -12.76 4.54 40.75
C ALA A 120 -12.58 4.10 42.21
N ALA A 121 -12.60 2.79 42.47
CA ALA A 121 -12.44 2.22 43.81
C ALA A 121 -11.00 2.40 44.36
N GLU A 122 -9.97 2.33 43.51
CA GLU A 122 -8.58 2.62 43.90
C GLU A 122 -8.41 4.10 44.30
N ASN A 123 -9.02 5.04 43.56
CA ASN A 123 -9.03 6.46 43.92
C ASN A 123 -9.79 6.75 45.24
N GLU A 124 -10.78 5.95 45.62
CA GLU A 124 -11.49 6.08 46.89
C GLU A 124 -10.69 5.47 48.06
N MET A 125 -10.08 4.31 47.83
CA MET A 125 -9.14 3.67 48.76
C MET A 125 -7.95 4.58 49.10
N GLU A 126 -7.37 5.27 48.11
CA GLU A 126 -6.29 6.26 48.33
C GLU A 126 -6.74 7.41 49.23
N LYS A 127 -7.89 8.03 48.95
CA LYS A 127 -8.45 9.14 49.76
C LYS A 127 -8.74 8.73 51.20
N LEU A 128 -9.24 7.53 51.43
CA LEU A 128 -9.47 7.00 52.78
C LEU A 128 -8.14 6.69 53.51
N GLY A 129 -7.12 6.29 52.75
CA GLY A 129 -5.75 6.14 53.22
C GLY A 129 -5.12 7.47 53.66
N GLU A 130 -5.24 8.52 52.85
CA GLU A 130 -4.79 9.89 53.18
C GLU A 130 -5.48 10.45 54.43
N GLN A 131 -6.77 10.14 54.63
CA GLN A 131 -7.54 10.53 55.81
C GLN A 131 -7.23 9.68 57.05
N GLY A 132 -6.38 8.64 56.94
CA GLY A 132 -6.01 7.76 58.04
C GLY A 132 -7.10 6.77 58.47
N GLN A 133 -8.16 6.60 57.68
CA GLN A 133 -9.27 5.69 57.97
C GLN A 133 -8.95 4.25 57.54
N VAL A 134 -7.98 3.63 58.24
CA VAL A 134 -7.40 2.33 57.88
C VAL A 134 -8.45 1.22 57.77
N GLU A 135 -9.44 1.14 58.67
CA GLU A 135 -10.49 0.11 58.61
C GLU A 135 -11.44 0.25 57.41
N GLU A 136 -11.62 1.46 56.88
CA GLU A 136 -12.49 1.70 55.72
C GLU A 136 -11.71 1.50 54.42
N SER A 137 -10.46 1.99 54.36
CA SER A 137 -9.53 1.71 53.26
C SER A 137 -9.31 0.20 53.05
N LEU A 138 -9.20 -0.61 54.13
CA LEU A 138 -9.13 -2.07 54.04
C LEU A 138 -10.40 -2.74 53.48
N LYS A 139 -11.59 -2.14 53.70
CA LYS A 139 -12.85 -2.65 53.13
C LYS A 139 -12.96 -2.34 51.64
N GLU A 140 -12.50 -1.17 51.20
CA GLU A 140 -12.43 -0.83 49.77
C GLU A 140 -11.38 -1.67 49.03
N LEU A 141 -10.22 -1.92 49.64
CA LEU A 141 -9.21 -2.82 49.07
C LEU A 141 -9.78 -4.23 48.79
N ALA A 142 -10.60 -4.78 49.70
CA ALA A 142 -11.27 -6.05 49.48
C ALA A 142 -12.28 -6.04 48.31
N LYS A 143 -12.89 -4.89 47.99
CA LYS A 143 -13.73 -4.73 46.79
C LYS A 143 -12.88 -4.60 45.52
N VAL A 144 -11.77 -3.86 45.58
CA VAL A 144 -10.80 -3.74 44.48
C VAL A 144 -10.26 -5.12 44.09
N ASP A 145 -9.91 -5.95 45.07
CA ASP A 145 -9.43 -7.33 44.82
C ASP A 145 -10.53 -8.22 44.20
N ALA A 146 -11.79 -8.06 44.62
CA ALA A 146 -12.92 -8.77 44.01
C ALA A 146 -13.16 -8.35 42.54
N LEU A 147 -13.15 -7.04 42.25
CA LEU A 147 -13.27 -6.52 40.88
C LEU A 147 -12.09 -6.94 39.99
N LYS A 148 -10.87 -6.99 40.54
CA LYS A 148 -9.68 -7.51 39.83
C LYS A 148 -9.81 -9.01 39.51
N ALA A 149 -10.43 -9.80 40.40
CA ALA A 149 -10.72 -11.20 40.12
C ALA A 149 -11.76 -11.37 39.00
N GLU A 150 -12.86 -10.61 39.04
CA GLU A 150 -13.91 -10.61 38.01
C GLU A 150 -13.36 -10.15 36.64
N ARG A 151 -12.55 -9.09 36.62
CA ARG A 151 -11.82 -8.66 35.41
C ARG A 151 -10.95 -9.78 34.83
N SER A 152 -10.20 -10.48 35.67
CA SER A 152 -9.35 -11.60 35.23
C SER A 152 -10.14 -12.79 34.71
N GLU A 153 -11.38 -12.99 35.17
CA GLU A 153 -12.28 -14.01 34.63
C GLU A 153 -12.82 -13.60 33.24
N LYS A 154 -13.24 -12.33 33.09
CA LYS A 154 -13.67 -11.76 31.80
C LYS A 154 -12.55 -11.71 30.75
N GLU A 155 -11.32 -11.37 31.15
CA GLU A 155 -10.14 -11.42 30.29
C GLU A 155 -9.82 -12.86 29.81
N LYS A 156 -10.00 -13.87 30.68
CA LYS A 156 -9.88 -15.29 30.29
C LYS A 156 -11.02 -15.73 29.38
N GLU A 157 -12.25 -15.28 29.62
CA GLU A 157 -13.40 -15.55 28.74
C GLU A 157 -13.13 -14.99 27.35
N PHE A 158 -12.64 -13.75 27.25
CA PHE A 158 -12.23 -13.11 26.00
C PHE A 158 -11.08 -13.87 25.32
N GLN A 159 -10.05 -14.26 26.07
CA GLN A 159 -8.93 -15.03 25.53
C GLN A 159 -9.40 -16.39 24.99
N VAL A 160 -10.27 -17.11 25.70
CA VAL A 160 -10.84 -18.38 25.23
C VAL A 160 -11.75 -18.18 24.00
N LEU A 161 -12.49 -17.08 23.91
CA LEU A 161 -13.29 -16.74 22.73
C LEU A 161 -12.39 -16.45 21.51
N GLN A 162 -11.28 -15.74 21.72
CA GLN A 162 -10.28 -15.42 20.71
C GLN A 162 -9.49 -16.66 20.27
N GLU A 163 -9.06 -17.50 21.21
CA GLU A 163 -8.38 -18.76 20.93
C GLU A 163 -9.29 -19.75 20.21
N ASN A 164 -10.55 -19.92 20.61
CA ASN A 164 -11.49 -20.77 19.87
C ASN A 164 -11.79 -20.24 18.46
N SER A 165 -11.85 -18.92 18.28
CA SER A 165 -11.94 -18.30 16.95
C SER A 165 -10.71 -18.65 16.08
N GLY A 166 -9.51 -18.50 16.62
CA GLY A 166 -8.23 -18.64 15.89
C GLY A 166 -7.62 -20.04 15.83
N ALA A 167 -8.04 -20.97 16.69
CA ALA A 167 -7.54 -22.33 16.77
C ALA A 167 -8.19 -23.28 15.76
N SER A 168 -9.41 -22.98 15.31
CA SER A 168 -9.95 -23.62 14.12
C SER A 168 -9.13 -23.16 12.90
N GLY A 169 -8.65 -24.10 12.09
CA GLY A 169 -7.79 -23.79 10.94
C GLY A 169 -8.44 -22.90 9.86
N HIS A 170 -9.72 -22.55 10.03
CA HIS A 170 -10.47 -21.66 9.16
C HIS A 170 -9.94 -20.22 9.18
N GLN A 171 -9.62 -19.63 10.34
CA GLN A 171 -9.25 -18.21 10.41
C GLN A 171 -7.86 -17.88 9.81
N LYS A 172 -7.08 -18.89 9.45
CA LYS A 172 -5.78 -18.77 8.73
C LYS A 172 -5.94 -18.89 7.22
N LEU A 173 -7.16 -19.14 6.72
CA LEU A 173 -7.49 -19.27 5.31
C LEU A 173 -8.19 -18.01 4.80
N ARG A 174 -7.88 -17.63 3.57
CA ARG A 174 -8.57 -16.60 2.77
C ARG A 174 -9.18 -17.24 1.53
N VAL A 175 -10.29 -16.69 1.02
CA VAL A 175 -10.82 -17.10 -0.29
C VAL A 175 -10.05 -16.40 -1.40
N CYS A 176 -9.80 -17.12 -2.50
CA CYS A 176 -9.34 -16.53 -3.75
C CYS A 176 -10.49 -15.83 -4.49
N ASP A 177 -10.32 -14.54 -4.80
CA ASP A 177 -11.36 -13.71 -5.43
C ASP A 177 -11.63 -14.07 -6.90
N VAL A 178 -10.69 -14.76 -7.56
CA VAL A 178 -10.84 -15.19 -8.95
C VAL A 178 -11.60 -16.51 -9.05
N CYS A 179 -11.17 -17.54 -8.31
CA CYS A 179 -11.63 -18.92 -8.48
C CYS A 179 -12.27 -19.57 -7.24
N GLY A 180 -12.45 -18.83 -6.14
CA GLY A 180 -13.21 -19.27 -4.97
C GLY A 180 -12.59 -20.38 -4.12
N ALA A 181 -11.32 -20.73 -4.33
CA ALA A 181 -10.61 -21.71 -3.51
C ALA A 181 -10.11 -21.11 -2.18
N TYR A 182 -9.90 -21.97 -1.18
CA TYR A 182 -9.27 -21.60 0.08
C TYR A 182 -7.73 -21.58 -0.08
N LEU A 183 -7.09 -20.52 0.38
CA LEU A 183 -5.65 -20.27 0.38
C LEU A 183 -5.19 -20.01 1.82
N SER A 184 -4.06 -20.55 2.27
CA SER A 184 -3.50 -20.14 3.58
C SER A 184 -2.79 -18.80 3.48
N ILE A 185 -2.94 -17.96 4.49
CA ILE A 185 -2.13 -16.73 4.65
C ILE A 185 -0.67 -17.09 4.99
N LEU A 186 -0.44 -18.27 5.58
CA LEU A 186 0.87 -18.79 5.96
C LEU A 186 1.55 -19.63 4.87
N ASP A 187 0.96 -19.74 3.67
CA ASP A 187 1.57 -20.46 2.56
C ASP A 187 2.69 -19.65 1.92
N SER A 188 3.79 -20.33 1.56
CA SER A 188 4.90 -19.70 0.84
C SER A 188 4.51 -19.23 -0.57
N ASP A 189 5.12 -18.15 -1.04
CA ASP A 189 4.86 -17.56 -2.36
C ASP A 189 4.97 -18.56 -3.51
N ARG A 190 5.83 -19.58 -3.40
CA ARG A 190 5.93 -20.66 -4.37
C ARG A 190 4.62 -21.46 -4.49
N ARG A 191 3.98 -21.79 -3.37
CA ARG A 191 2.71 -22.53 -3.36
C ARG A 191 1.55 -21.65 -3.83
N LEU A 192 1.61 -20.35 -3.55
CA LEU A 192 0.68 -19.37 -4.12
C LEU A 192 0.85 -19.24 -5.64
N ALA A 193 2.09 -19.27 -6.15
CA ALA A 193 2.37 -19.28 -7.59
C ALA A 193 1.83 -20.54 -8.30
N ASP A 194 1.93 -21.72 -7.68
CA ASP A 194 1.29 -22.96 -8.18
C ASP A 194 -0.25 -22.83 -8.25
N HIS A 195 -0.86 -22.03 -7.36
CA HIS A 195 -2.29 -21.70 -7.43
C HIS A 195 -2.61 -20.72 -8.56
N PHE A 196 -1.87 -19.60 -8.66
CA PHE A 196 -2.11 -18.56 -9.67
C PHE A 196 -1.85 -19.04 -11.11
N SER A 197 -0.84 -19.89 -11.30
CA SER A 197 -0.56 -20.57 -12.58
C SER A 197 -1.50 -21.76 -12.85
N GLY A 198 -2.38 -22.10 -11.91
CA GLY A 198 -3.32 -23.20 -12.04
C GLY A 198 -4.37 -22.94 -13.12
N LYS A 199 -4.68 -23.97 -13.93
CA LYS A 199 -5.68 -23.93 -15.02
C LYS A 199 -7.03 -23.33 -14.61
N MET A 200 -7.49 -23.62 -13.38
CA MET A 200 -8.72 -23.07 -12.84
C MET A 200 -8.63 -21.55 -12.61
N HIS A 201 -7.51 -21.07 -12.07
CA HIS A 201 -7.31 -19.65 -11.78
C HIS A 201 -7.22 -18.84 -13.09
N LEU A 202 -6.32 -19.25 -13.99
CA LEU A 202 -6.15 -18.63 -15.31
C LEU A 202 -7.44 -18.66 -16.14
N GLY A 203 -8.22 -19.75 -16.04
CA GLY A 203 -9.49 -19.87 -16.73
C GLY A 203 -10.56 -18.88 -16.25
N TYR A 204 -10.77 -18.76 -14.94
CA TYR A 204 -11.70 -17.76 -14.41
C TYR A 204 -11.22 -16.32 -14.62
N LEU A 205 -9.89 -16.09 -14.60
CA LEU A 205 -9.31 -14.80 -14.98
C LEU A 205 -9.70 -14.43 -16.43
N ARG A 206 -9.47 -15.34 -17.39
CA ARG A 206 -9.82 -15.11 -18.80
C ARG A 206 -11.32 -14.90 -19.01
N LEU A 207 -12.18 -15.63 -18.29
CA LEU A 207 -13.63 -15.40 -18.35
C LEU A 207 -14.03 -14.02 -17.83
N ARG A 208 -13.42 -13.54 -16.73
CA ARG A 208 -13.67 -12.19 -16.20
C ARG A 208 -13.18 -11.09 -17.15
N GLU A 209 -12.02 -11.28 -17.80
CA GLU A 209 -11.53 -10.38 -18.86
C GLU A 209 -12.53 -10.26 -20.03
N LEU A 210 -13.03 -11.40 -20.53
CA LEU A 210 -14.02 -11.44 -21.62
C LEU A 210 -15.32 -10.72 -21.25
N LEU A 211 -15.76 -10.82 -19.99
CA LEU A 211 -16.94 -10.06 -19.52
C LEU A 211 -16.70 -8.55 -19.58
N VAL A 212 -15.53 -8.07 -19.16
CA VAL A 212 -15.13 -6.65 -19.30
C VAL A 212 -15.00 -6.23 -20.78
N GLU A 213 -14.53 -7.11 -21.66
CA GLU A 213 -14.54 -6.86 -23.11
C GLU A 213 -15.97 -6.70 -23.65
N PHE A 214 -16.92 -7.56 -23.25
CA PHE A 214 -18.32 -7.46 -23.68
C PHE A 214 -18.99 -6.18 -23.15
N GLU A 215 -18.74 -5.80 -21.89
CA GLU A 215 -19.23 -4.54 -21.32
C GLU A 215 -18.69 -3.32 -22.09
N LYS A 216 -17.39 -3.30 -22.40
CA LYS A 216 -16.78 -2.24 -23.23
C LYS A 216 -17.40 -2.19 -24.62
N ARG A 217 -17.61 -3.34 -25.28
CA ARG A 217 -18.29 -3.40 -26.60
C ARG A 217 -19.72 -2.84 -26.52
N LYS A 218 -20.46 -3.13 -25.46
CA LYS A 218 -21.82 -2.57 -25.22
C LYS A 218 -21.80 -1.06 -24.98
N GLN A 219 -20.87 -0.57 -24.16
CA GLN A 219 -20.71 0.87 -23.88
C GLN A 219 -20.32 1.66 -25.14
N SER A 220 -19.44 1.10 -25.98
CA SER A 220 -19.06 1.69 -27.27
C SER A 220 -20.19 1.65 -28.32
N GLY A 221 -21.13 0.71 -28.21
CA GLY A 221 -22.24 0.53 -29.16
C GLY A 221 -23.48 1.37 -28.89
N VAL A 222 -23.66 1.92 -27.67
CA VAL A 222 -24.87 2.69 -27.29
C VAL A 222 -24.50 3.93 -26.48
N ALA A 223 -24.29 5.05 -27.17
CA ALA A 223 -24.07 6.37 -26.57
C ALA A 223 -25.06 7.44 -27.10
N TYR A 224 -26.35 7.09 -27.16
CA TYR A 224 -27.44 8.07 -27.18
C TYR A 224 -28.42 7.77 -26.05
N ARG A 225 -28.03 8.15 -24.81
CA ARG A 225 -28.99 8.30 -23.71
C ARG A 225 -29.77 9.59 -23.95
N MET A 226 -30.79 9.52 -24.81
CA MET A 226 -31.81 10.57 -24.87
C MET A 226 -32.55 10.59 -23.54
N ASP A 227 -32.49 11.72 -22.83
CA ASP A 227 -33.20 11.85 -21.55
C ASP A 227 -34.73 11.76 -21.77
N PRO A 228 -35.46 10.96 -20.98
CA PRO A 228 -36.92 10.84 -21.10
C PRO A 228 -37.67 12.18 -20.98
N CYS A 229 -37.04 13.19 -20.37
CA CYS A 229 -37.57 14.55 -20.26
C CYS A 229 -37.67 15.30 -21.60
N LEU A 230 -36.85 14.96 -22.59
CA LEU A 230 -36.79 15.65 -23.90
C LEU A 230 -38.00 15.35 -24.80
N LEU A 231 -38.74 14.28 -24.53
CA LEU A 231 -39.88 13.85 -25.35
C LEU A 231 -41.17 14.68 -25.13
N ASN A 232 -41.20 15.61 -24.16
CA ASN A 232 -42.44 16.31 -23.81
C ASN A 232 -42.27 17.79 -23.40
N GLN A 233 -41.13 18.42 -23.70
CA GLN A 233 -40.93 19.87 -23.49
C GLN A 233 -40.97 20.62 -24.82
N LYS A 234 -41.63 21.79 -24.81
CA LYS A 234 -41.84 22.59 -26.02
C LYS A 234 -40.51 23.06 -26.59
N SER A 235 -40.33 22.87 -27.90
CA SER A 235 -39.13 23.19 -28.67
C SER A 235 -38.44 24.50 -28.24
N ASN A 236 -37.24 24.37 -27.66
CA ASN A 236 -36.24 25.43 -27.65
C ASN A 236 -35.63 25.48 -29.05
N THR A 237 -36.10 26.41 -29.88
CA THR A 237 -35.60 26.60 -31.25
C THR A 237 -34.08 26.83 -31.29
N VAL A 238 -33.51 27.44 -30.25
CA VAL A 238 -32.07 27.72 -30.10
C VAL A 238 -31.21 26.43 -30.08
N GLU A 239 -31.67 25.36 -29.41
CA GLU A 239 -30.97 24.06 -29.44
C GLU A 239 -31.05 23.41 -30.83
N GLY A 240 -32.20 23.54 -31.51
CA GLY A 240 -32.36 23.11 -32.89
C GLY A 240 -31.39 23.80 -33.85
N TYR A 241 -31.20 25.12 -33.71
CA TYR A 241 -30.21 25.87 -34.49
C TYR A 241 -28.76 25.46 -34.19
N TRP A 242 -28.43 25.13 -32.94
CA TRP A 242 -27.09 24.65 -32.59
C TRP A 242 -26.78 23.27 -33.19
N LEU A 243 -27.74 22.33 -33.10
CA LEU A 243 -27.63 21.01 -33.75
C LEU A 243 -27.57 21.11 -35.27
N LEU A 244 -28.36 22.02 -35.89
CA LEU A 244 -28.30 22.27 -37.33
C LEU A 244 -26.94 22.86 -37.75
N ALA A 245 -26.34 23.74 -36.94
CA ALA A 245 -25.04 24.32 -37.20
C ALA A 245 -23.91 23.27 -37.16
N GLU A 246 -23.90 22.38 -36.15
CA GLU A 246 -22.91 21.29 -36.09
C GLU A 246 -23.12 20.24 -37.20
N LEU A 247 -24.36 20.03 -37.66
CA LEU A 247 -24.64 19.17 -38.81
C LEU A 247 -24.17 19.80 -40.13
N LEU A 248 -24.41 21.09 -40.34
CA LEU A 248 -23.89 21.85 -41.50
C LEU A 248 -22.36 21.91 -41.51
N ARG A 249 -21.71 22.00 -40.35
CA ARG A 249 -20.25 21.96 -40.21
C ARG A 249 -19.62 20.63 -40.65
N ARG A 250 -20.42 19.56 -40.79
CA ARG A 250 -19.99 18.23 -41.22
C ARG A 250 -20.35 17.90 -42.68
N VAL A 251 -21.09 18.77 -43.37
CA VAL A 251 -21.36 18.63 -44.81
C VAL A 251 -20.22 19.30 -45.58
N ALA A 252 -19.23 18.51 -46.00
CA ALA A 252 -18.21 18.96 -46.92
C ALA A 252 -18.83 19.19 -48.31
N ILE A 253 -18.77 20.43 -48.80
CA ILE A 253 -19.11 20.76 -50.18
C ILE A 253 -17.84 20.66 -51.01
N GLU A 254 -17.74 19.66 -51.89
CA GLU A 254 -16.65 19.61 -52.87
C GLU A 254 -16.89 20.65 -53.99
N PRO A 255 -15.96 21.58 -54.24
CA PRO A 255 -16.10 22.55 -55.32
C PRO A 255 -15.63 21.97 -56.66
N LYS A 256 -16.44 22.15 -57.71
CA LYS A 256 -16.12 21.73 -59.08
C LYS A 256 -15.17 22.71 -59.79
N ASP A 257 -14.12 22.13 -60.37
CA ASP A 257 -13.43 22.46 -61.62
C ASP A 257 -12.90 23.88 -61.94
N SER A 258 -11.64 23.87 -62.39
CA SER A 258 -11.03 24.68 -63.48
C SER A 258 -10.32 26.04 -63.23
N LEU A 259 -8.97 25.93 -63.10
CA LEU A 259 -7.91 26.74 -63.79
C LEU A 259 -7.74 28.27 -63.47
N PRO A 260 -6.56 28.89 -63.75
CA PRO A 260 -5.18 28.37 -63.77
C PRO A 260 -4.12 29.29 -63.07
N MET A 261 -2.92 28.72 -62.86
CA MET A 261 -1.56 29.33 -62.82
C MET A 261 -1.33 30.80 -62.39
N LEU A 262 -0.36 31.02 -61.48
CA LEU A 262 0.81 31.88 -61.76
C LEU A 262 2.03 31.53 -60.87
N THR A 263 3.22 31.79 -61.42
CA THR A 263 4.55 31.26 -61.07
C THR A 263 5.33 32.02 -59.98
N ALA A 264 6.20 31.30 -59.24
CA ALA A 264 7.65 31.55 -59.00
C ALA A 264 8.10 30.72 -57.78
N GLY A 265 8.99 29.73 -57.89
CA GLY A 265 10.46 29.87 -57.85
C GLY A 265 10.96 29.72 -56.38
N THR A 266 11.97 28.93 -56.02
CA THR A 266 13.04 28.22 -56.76
C THR A 266 13.59 27.05 -55.90
N ASP A 267 14.11 26.00 -56.55
CA ASP A 267 15.28 25.14 -56.21
C ASP A 267 15.51 24.58 -54.78
N GLU A 268 16.01 23.34 -54.57
CA GLU A 268 16.35 22.22 -55.45
C GLU A 268 16.64 20.96 -54.59
N THR A 269 16.36 19.74 -55.10
CA THR A 269 17.03 18.44 -54.74
C THR A 269 17.03 17.98 -53.27
N LEU A 270 17.34 16.75 -52.82
CA LEU A 270 17.42 15.34 -53.29
C LEU A 270 17.46 14.49 -51.98
N ASP A 271 17.07 13.23 -51.83
CA ASP A 271 16.53 12.18 -52.72
C ASP A 271 15.66 11.22 -51.86
N ALA A 272 15.10 10.13 -52.41
CA ALA A 272 14.43 9.08 -51.64
C ALA A 272 14.96 7.67 -51.98
N SER A 273 15.61 7.00 -51.03
CA SER A 273 15.78 5.53 -51.05
C SER A 273 16.15 4.97 -49.66
N GLY A 274 15.73 3.75 -49.36
CA GLY A 274 16.17 3.02 -48.15
C GLY A 274 15.08 2.42 -47.27
N SER A 275 14.35 1.43 -47.77
CA SER A 275 13.49 0.57 -46.92
C SER A 275 14.32 -0.32 -46.00
N LYS A 276 13.98 -0.39 -44.70
CA LYS A 276 13.70 -1.66 -43.98
C LYS A 276 13.22 -1.48 -42.54
N ASP A 277 12.65 -2.58 -42.04
CA ASP A 277 12.32 -2.93 -40.66
C ASP A 277 11.15 -2.19 -39.97
N ALA A 278 10.00 -2.89 -39.97
CA ALA A 278 8.86 -2.57 -39.13
C ALA A 278 9.20 -2.83 -37.65
N GLN A 279 9.61 -1.78 -36.94
CA GLN A 279 9.78 -1.83 -35.50
C GLN A 279 8.44 -1.71 -34.77
N LEU A 280 8.30 -2.51 -33.72
CA LEU A 280 7.18 -2.51 -32.77
C LEU A 280 6.94 -1.08 -32.25
N LEU A 281 5.71 -0.59 -32.31
CA LEU A 281 5.32 0.69 -31.72
C LEU A 281 5.50 0.64 -30.19
N PRO A 282 6.34 1.52 -29.59
CA PRO A 282 6.47 1.58 -28.15
C PRO A 282 5.33 2.38 -27.50
N MET A 283 5.21 2.14 -26.20
CA MET A 283 4.22 2.60 -25.22
C MET A 283 3.75 4.06 -25.30
N GLN A 284 2.51 4.22 -24.82
CA GLN A 284 1.92 5.41 -24.17
C GLN A 284 2.80 6.66 -24.07
N THR A 285 2.39 7.72 -24.78
CA THR A 285 2.96 9.06 -24.64
C THR A 285 2.81 9.57 -23.21
N SER A 286 3.93 9.83 -22.53
CA SER A 286 3.93 10.52 -21.23
C SER A 286 3.39 11.94 -21.40
N ARG A 287 2.19 12.20 -20.86
CA ARG A 287 1.65 13.56 -20.78
C ARG A 287 2.54 14.38 -19.86
N THR A 288 3.12 15.47 -20.36
CA THR A 288 3.81 16.46 -19.54
C THR A 288 2.77 17.22 -18.71
N TYR A 289 3.01 17.31 -17.40
CA TYR A 289 2.15 18.03 -16.46
C TYR A 289 2.83 19.30 -16.00
N GLU A 290 2.07 20.39 -15.89
CA GLU A 290 2.55 21.70 -15.46
C GLU A 290 2.00 22.07 -14.07
N PRO A 291 2.59 23.04 -13.34
CA PRO A 291 2.10 23.46 -12.02
C PRO A 291 0.61 23.84 -12.02
N TYR A 292 0.10 24.44 -13.11
CA TYR A 292 -1.31 24.80 -13.26
C TYR A 292 -2.25 23.58 -13.23
N ASP A 293 -1.84 22.44 -13.79
CA ASP A 293 -2.64 21.21 -13.78
C ASP A 293 -2.87 20.71 -12.34
N VAL A 294 -1.89 20.93 -11.44
CA VAL A 294 -2.01 20.57 -10.01
C VAL A 294 -3.11 21.40 -9.34
N TYR A 295 -3.07 22.73 -9.47
CA TYR A 295 -4.08 23.60 -8.85
C TYR A 295 -5.48 23.35 -9.45
N ALA A 296 -5.58 23.14 -10.77
CA ALA A 296 -6.83 22.80 -11.42
C ALA A 296 -7.39 21.44 -10.96
N ALA A 297 -6.54 20.44 -10.72
CA ALA A 297 -6.94 19.15 -10.16
C ALA A 297 -7.40 19.28 -8.69
N VAL A 298 -6.72 20.11 -7.88
CA VAL A 298 -7.13 20.43 -6.50
C VAL A 298 -8.51 21.09 -6.48
N GLU A 299 -8.76 22.10 -7.31
CA GLU A 299 -10.06 22.80 -7.40
C GLU A 299 -11.21 21.86 -7.78
N ARG A 300 -10.96 20.97 -8.74
CA ARG A 300 -11.90 19.93 -9.21
C ARG A 300 -12.04 18.75 -8.25
N LYS A 301 -11.19 18.65 -7.23
CA LYS A 301 -11.07 17.50 -6.30
C LYS A 301 -10.77 16.18 -7.00
N ASP A 302 -10.04 16.26 -8.11
CA ASP A 302 -9.67 15.12 -8.95
C ASP A 302 -8.41 14.43 -8.39
N VAL A 303 -8.64 13.44 -7.54
CA VAL A 303 -7.58 12.66 -6.88
C VAL A 303 -6.80 11.80 -7.89
N ASP A 304 -7.45 11.33 -8.96
CA ASP A 304 -6.83 10.45 -9.96
C ASP A 304 -5.82 11.22 -10.82
N THR A 305 -6.14 12.47 -11.19
CA THR A 305 -5.17 13.36 -11.84
C THR A 305 -4.01 13.72 -10.90
N ILE A 306 -4.26 13.94 -9.60
CA ILE A 306 -3.18 14.18 -8.61
C ILE A 306 -2.28 12.94 -8.46
N MET A 307 -2.84 11.72 -8.53
CA MET A 307 -2.05 10.48 -8.58
C MET A 307 -1.18 10.39 -9.83
N ALA A 308 -1.75 10.67 -11.01
CA ALA A 308 -1.00 10.65 -12.25
C ALA A 308 0.14 11.69 -12.27
N ILE A 309 -0.07 12.88 -11.69
CA ILE A 309 0.98 13.89 -11.53
C ILE A 309 2.04 13.44 -10.52
N ARG A 310 1.65 12.86 -9.37
CA ARG A 310 2.59 12.32 -8.36
C ARG A 310 3.58 11.34 -8.99
N ASP A 311 3.06 10.42 -9.80
CA ASP A 311 3.82 9.32 -10.36
C ASP A 311 4.66 9.75 -11.59
N ALA A 312 4.31 10.87 -12.23
CA ALA A 312 5.07 11.47 -13.33
C ALA A 312 6.12 12.49 -12.87
N ASN A 313 5.79 13.39 -11.95
CA ASN A 313 6.68 14.42 -11.39
C ASN A 313 6.23 14.89 -10.01
N PHE A 314 6.77 14.26 -8.96
CA PHE A 314 6.48 14.59 -7.56
C PHE A 314 6.82 16.05 -7.18
N ALA A 315 7.82 16.67 -7.80
CA ALA A 315 8.25 18.03 -7.43
C ALA A 315 7.14 19.09 -7.64
N LEU A 316 6.23 18.86 -8.59
CA LEU A 316 5.08 19.74 -8.85
C LEU A 316 4.11 19.82 -7.66
N LEU A 317 4.01 18.76 -6.84
CA LEU A 317 3.16 18.74 -5.65
C LEU A 317 3.73 19.56 -4.48
N LEU A 318 5.02 19.94 -4.53
CA LEU A 318 5.70 20.67 -3.47
C LEU A 318 5.58 22.19 -3.59
N GLY A 319 5.21 22.69 -4.78
CA GLY A 319 5.13 24.11 -5.11
C GLY A 319 6.45 24.70 -5.65
N GLY A 320 6.29 25.80 -6.40
CA GLY A 320 7.40 26.67 -6.82
C GLY A 320 8.03 27.41 -5.64
N GLU A 321 9.07 28.21 -5.89
CA GLU A 321 9.78 28.91 -4.80
C GLU A 321 8.97 30.10 -4.23
N ASP A 322 8.21 30.79 -5.06
CA ASP A 322 7.39 31.96 -4.69
C ASP A 322 5.87 31.70 -4.60
N ALA A 323 5.44 30.45 -4.82
CA ALA A 323 4.02 30.09 -4.89
C ALA A 323 3.56 29.32 -3.64
N ARG A 324 2.37 29.67 -3.11
CA ARG A 324 1.67 28.89 -2.07
C ARG A 324 1.57 27.43 -2.51
N THR A 325 1.89 26.49 -1.62
CA THR A 325 1.97 25.09 -2.04
C THR A 325 0.57 24.54 -2.39
N PRO A 326 0.45 23.49 -3.22
CA PRO A 326 -0.84 22.87 -3.51
C PRO A 326 -1.61 22.42 -2.25
N LEU A 327 -0.89 21.99 -1.21
CA LEU A 327 -1.45 21.64 0.08
C LEU A 327 -1.95 22.89 0.85
N GLU A 328 -1.16 23.95 0.91
CA GLU A 328 -1.56 25.23 1.51
C GLU A 328 -2.78 25.83 0.81
N TYR A 329 -2.81 25.75 -0.53
CA TYR A 329 -3.95 26.17 -1.32
C TYR A 329 -5.21 25.37 -0.97
N ALA A 330 -5.12 24.02 -0.96
CA ALA A 330 -6.23 23.15 -0.58
C ALA A 330 -6.76 23.44 0.84
N ILE A 331 -5.87 23.71 1.81
CA ILE A 331 -6.24 24.12 3.17
C ILE A 331 -6.96 25.48 3.16
N SER A 332 -6.48 26.45 2.36
CA SER A 332 -7.07 27.79 2.29
C SER A 332 -8.47 27.82 1.68
N LEU A 333 -8.85 26.80 0.89
CA LEU A 333 -10.21 26.60 0.36
C LEU A 333 -11.20 26.02 1.40
N GLY A 334 -10.73 25.67 2.60
CA GLY A 334 -11.57 25.27 3.73
C GLY A 334 -12.00 23.80 3.75
N PRO A 335 -12.94 23.42 4.64
CA PRO A 335 -13.22 22.01 4.97
C PRO A 335 -13.77 21.19 3.80
N ALA A 336 -14.35 21.83 2.78
CA ALA A 336 -14.81 21.15 1.57
C ALA A 336 -13.68 20.46 0.78
N TYR A 337 -12.41 20.80 1.05
CA TYR A 337 -11.21 20.24 0.41
C TYR A 337 -10.37 19.37 1.36
N GLU A 338 -10.87 19.04 2.55
CA GLU A 338 -10.18 18.22 3.55
C GLU A 338 -9.72 16.86 2.98
N ARG A 339 -10.56 16.18 2.20
CA ARG A 339 -10.20 14.91 1.52
C ARG A 339 -9.01 15.05 0.57
N VAL A 340 -8.91 16.18 -0.15
CA VAL A 340 -7.80 16.46 -1.08
C VAL A 340 -6.54 16.81 -0.29
N SER A 341 -6.68 17.59 0.78
CA SER A 341 -5.58 17.96 1.67
C SER A 341 -4.99 16.72 2.38
N LEU A 342 -5.85 15.82 2.85
CA LEU A 342 -5.45 14.53 3.42
C LEU A 342 -4.76 13.63 2.38
N PHE A 343 -5.26 13.62 1.13
CA PHE A 343 -4.63 12.87 0.05
C PHE A 343 -3.23 13.40 -0.29
N LEU A 344 -3.07 14.73 -0.39
CA LEU A 344 -1.78 15.37 -0.60
C LEU A 344 -0.81 15.07 0.56
N ALA A 345 -1.25 15.23 1.81
CA ALA A 345 -0.45 14.88 2.99
C ALA A 345 -0.04 13.38 3.01
N GLY A 346 -0.94 12.47 2.63
CA GLY A 346 -0.66 11.05 2.49
C GLY A 346 0.31 10.72 1.35
N ALA A 347 0.25 11.46 0.23
CA ALA A 347 1.22 11.33 -0.86
C ALA A 347 2.63 11.77 -0.43
N LEU A 348 2.74 12.85 0.36
CA LEU A 348 4.00 13.30 0.96
C LEU A 348 4.55 12.27 1.97
N SER A 349 3.73 11.73 2.87
CA SER A 349 4.15 10.68 3.82
C SER A 349 4.61 9.40 3.09
N ARG A 350 3.88 8.96 2.06
CA ARG A 350 4.27 7.78 1.27
C ARG A 350 5.58 7.98 0.51
N PHE A 351 5.86 9.19 0.02
CA PHE A 351 7.15 9.52 -0.59
C PHE A 351 8.31 9.32 0.41
N VAL A 352 8.15 9.78 1.65
CA VAL A 352 9.18 9.65 2.71
C VAL A 352 9.48 8.20 3.06
N ASN A 353 8.44 7.39 3.22
CA ASN A 353 8.59 5.99 3.61
C ASN A 353 9.27 5.18 2.48
N ASN A 354 9.07 5.59 1.22
CA ASN A 354 9.64 4.97 0.02
C ASN A 354 10.90 5.70 -0.51
N LEU A 355 11.51 6.61 0.25
CA LEU A 355 12.75 7.30 -0.16
C LEU A 355 13.86 6.26 -0.45
N PRO A 356 14.39 6.19 -1.69
CA PRO A 356 15.41 5.23 -2.06
C PRO A 356 16.63 5.33 -1.16
N ASP A 357 17.22 4.19 -0.84
CA ASP A 357 18.43 4.12 -0.02
C ASP A 357 19.58 4.90 -0.68
N GLU A 358 19.62 4.92 -2.01
CA GLU A 358 20.63 5.54 -2.88
C GLU A 358 20.63 7.09 -2.88
N MET A 359 19.73 7.78 -2.16
CA MET A 359 19.89 9.22 -1.86
C MET A 359 21.00 9.48 -0.81
N GLN A 360 22.05 8.65 -0.85
CA GLN A 360 23.12 8.45 0.12
C GLN A 360 24.15 9.58 0.16
N ASN A 361 24.25 10.37 -0.91
CA ASN A 361 25.01 11.61 -0.96
C ASN A 361 24.02 12.75 -1.12
N ALA A 362 24.05 13.70 -0.19
CA ALA A 362 23.03 14.74 -0.08
C ALA A 362 23.23 15.83 -1.14
N ASP A 363 22.85 15.53 -2.39
CA ASP A 363 22.79 16.53 -3.46
C ASP A 363 21.95 17.73 -2.99
N PRO A 364 22.39 18.98 -3.25
CA PRO A 364 21.73 20.17 -2.73
C PRO A 364 20.27 20.28 -3.20
N GLU A 365 19.96 19.76 -4.39
CA GLU A 365 18.59 19.65 -4.92
C GLU A 365 17.72 18.67 -4.12
N THR A 366 18.25 17.49 -3.77
CA THR A 366 17.59 16.51 -2.90
C THR A 366 17.29 17.10 -1.52
N LEU A 367 18.24 17.83 -0.92
CA LEU A 367 18.01 18.53 0.34
C LEU A 367 16.94 19.64 0.22
N ALA A 368 16.90 20.36 -0.91
CA ALA A 368 15.85 21.35 -1.17
C ALA A 368 14.46 20.70 -1.28
N VAL A 369 14.35 19.56 -1.98
CA VAL A 369 13.12 18.75 -2.04
C VAL A 369 12.70 18.30 -0.64
N LEU A 370 13.60 17.71 0.15
CA LEU A 370 13.30 17.25 1.51
C LEU A 370 12.84 18.40 2.43
N ARG A 371 13.51 19.57 2.37
CA ARG A 371 13.08 20.78 3.09
C ARG A 371 11.67 21.23 2.70
N LYS A 372 11.31 21.20 1.40
CA LYS A 372 9.95 21.49 0.93
C LYS A 372 8.92 20.46 1.40
N VAL A 373 9.22 19.17 1.36
CA VAL A 373 8.33 18.12 1.91
C VAL A 373 8.10 18.33 3.41
N ARG A 374 9.16 18.63 4.17
CA ARG A 374 9.08 18.93 5.61
C ARG A 374 8.15 20.11 5.91
N THR A 375 8.27 21.23 5.19
CA THR A 375 7.41 22.41 5.41
C THR A 375 5.94 22.08 5.14
N ASN A 376 5.66 21.30 4.09
CA ASN A 376 4.30 20.84 3.79
C ASN A 376 3.75 19.85 4.84
N LEU A 377 4.54 18.89 5.30
CA LEU A 377 4.11 17.97 6.37
C LEU A 377 3.93 18.69 7.72
N LYS A 378 4.77 19.69 8.01
CA LYS A 378 4.56 20.57 9.16
C LYS A 378 3.23 21.30 9.06
N LEU A 379 2.91 21.86 7.90
CA LEU A 379 1.61 22.51 7.66
C LEU A 379 0.44 21.53 7.85
N ALA A 380 0.58 20.28 7.38
CA ALA A 380 -0.43 19.24 7.61
C ALA A 380 -0.65 18.96 9.11
N ILE A 381 0.45 18.79 9.87
CA ILE A 381 0.41 18.59 11.32
C ILE A 381 -0.18 19.82 12.03
N ASP A 382 0.25 21.03 11.68
CA ASP A 382 -0.22 22.27 12.31
C ASP A 382 -1.74 22.47 12.11
N HIS A 383 -2.29 22.08 10.95
CA HIS A 383 -3.73 22.09 10.66
C HIS A 383 -4.52 20.86 11.14
N SER A 384 -3.91 19.92 11.88
CA SER A 384 -4.55 18.67 12.34
C SER A 384 -5.06 17.74 11.21
N LEU A 385 -4.47 17.81 10.01
CA LEU A 385 -4.86 16.92 8.91
C LEU A 385 -4.45 15.48 9.24
N GLY A 386 -5.43 14.58 9.35
CA GLY A 386 -5.20 13.17 9.65
C GLY A 386 -4.95 12.87 11.14
N ARG A 387 -5.87 13.30 12.03
CA ARG A 387 -5.84 13.05 13.49
C ARG A 387 -5.77 11.58 13.93
N GLU A 388 -5.88 10.64 13.00
CA GLU A 388 -5.84 9.18 13.24
C GLU A 388 -4.59 8.54 12.63
N GLN A 389 -3.74 9.31 11.93
CA GLN A 389 -2.60 8.79 11.17
C GLN A 389 -1.29 8.99 11.94
N THR A 390 -0.76 7.92 12.55
CA THR A 390 0.55 7.92 13.24
C THR A 390 1.70 8.08 12.26
N SER A 391 1.52 7.55 11.04
CA SER A 391 2.47 7.64 9.93
C SER A 391 2.87 9.06 9.56
N LEU A 392 1.95 10.04 9.64
CA LEU A 392 2.24 11.43 9.26
C LEU A 392 3.31 12.06 10.18
N VAL A 393 3.18 11.83 11.50
CA VAL A 393 4.12 12.33 12.51
C VAL A 393 5.47 11.63 12.35
N ALA A 394 5.47 10.31 12.14
CA ALA A 394 6.69 9.55 11.88
C ALA A 394 7.44 10.05 10.63
N SER A 395 6.76 10.19 9.48
CA SER A 395 7.36 10.70 8.24
C SER A 395 7.90 12.14 8.41
N TYR A 396 7.22 13.01 9.17
CA TYR A 396 7.72 14.36 9.45
C TYR A 396 9.02 14.35 10.26
N ILE A 397 9.08 13.57 11.33
CA ILE A 397 10.26 13.48 12.18
C ILE A 397 11.45 12.86 11.40
N GLN A 398 11.19 11.84 10.58
CA GLN A 398 12.20 11.23 9.72
C GLN A 398 12.86 12.27 8.79
N ILE A 399 12.08 13.12 8.09
CA ILE A 399 12.68 14.16 7.24
C ILE A 399 13.39 15.23 8.07
N LEU A 400 12.85 15.61 9.22
CA LEU A 400 13.47 16.61 10.10
C LEU A 400 14.92 16.21 10.43
N VAL A 401 15.14 14.92 10.74
CA VAL A 401 16.47 14.34 10.91
C VAL A 401 17.28 14.31 9.61
N MET A 402 16.70 13.85 8.49
CA MET A 402 17.45 13.74 7.22
C MET A 402 17.89 15.10 6.64
N ALA A 403 17.08 16.15 6.79
CA ALA A 403 17.32 17.44 6.14
C ALA A 403 18.25 18.38 6.94
N GLU A 404 18.25 18.27 8.27
CA GLU A 404 18.94 19.20 9.20
C GLU A 404 19.57 18.49 10.42
N GLY A 405 19.34 17.19 10.60
CA GLY A 405 19.71 16.45 11.81
C GLY A 405 21.07 15.75 11.77
N LEU A 406 21.76 15.59 10.64
CA LEU A 406 23.03 14.83 10.58
C LEU A 406 24.13 15.39 11.51
N GLU A 407 24.31 16.70 11.56
CA GLU A 407 25.24 17.33 12.50
C GLU A 407 24.77 17.14 13.96
N TRP A 408 23.47 17.22 14.21
CA TRP A 408 22.89 16.96 15.52
C TRP A 408 23.03 15.49 15.95
N VAL A 409 22.86 14.51 15.07
CA VAL A 409 23.04 13.07 15.33
C VAL A 409 24.50 12.80 15.72
N THR A 410 25.47 13.30 14.95
CA THR A 410 26.89 13.10 15.24
C THR A 410 27.34 13.79 16.53
N GLN A 411 26.83 14.99 16.84
CA GLN A 411 27.05 15.65 18.13
C GLN A 411 26.40 14.88 19.29
N SER A 412 25.17 14.37 19.11
CA SER A 412 24.42 13.61 20.11
C SER A 412 25.06 12.26 20.42
N ALA A 413 25.51 11.54 19.39
CA ALA A 413 26.25 10.29 19.54
C ALA A 413 27.57 10.50 20.32
N ARG A 414 28.28 11.62 20.08
CA ARG A 414 29.48 11.97 20.87
C ARG A 414 29.17 12.27 22.34
N ALA A 415 28.03 12.90 22.64
CA ALA A 415 27.60 13.14 24.02
C ALA A 415 27.28 11.82 24.74
N VAL A 416 26.54 10.91 24.11
CA VAL A 416 26.27 9.57 24.66
C VAL A 416 27.56 8.74 24.79
N ALA A 417 28.50 8.87 23.84
CA ALA A 417 29.80 8.21 23.88
C ALA A 417 30.69 8.69 25.05
N TYR A 418 30.56 9.95 25.45
CA TYR A 418 31.25 10.47 26.64
C TYR A 418 30.73 9.79 27.93
N GLU A 419 29.41 9.67 28.09
CA GLU A 419 28.79 8.99 29.23
C GLU A 419 29.14 7.50 29.28
N LEU A 420 29.14 6.81 28.13
CA LEU A 420 29.59 5.42 28.02
C LEU A 420 31.04 5.23 28.49
N ARG A 421 31.95 6.14 28.12
CA ARG A 421 33.35 6.12 28.56
C ARG A 421 33.47 6.42 30.06
N SER A 422 32.66 7.35 30.58
CA SER A 422 32.61 7.68 32.02
C SER A 422 32.18 6.47 32.87
N ARG A 423 31.07 5.80 32.49
CA ARG A 423 30.62 4.56 33.15
C ARG A 423 31.65 3.41 33.01
N ALA A 424 32.31 3.27 31.86
CA ALA A 424 33.34 2.25 31.67
C ALA A 424 34.53 2.43 32.63
N SER A 425 34.84 3.67 33.02
CA SER A 425 35.80 4.04 34.07
C SER A 425 35.30 3.87 35.51
N ALA A 426 34.07 3.41 35.71
CA ALA A 426 33.41 3.14 36.99
C ALA A 426 33.19 4.39 37.89
N ASP A 427 32.89 5.54 37.29
CA ASP A 427 32.40 6.72 38.05
C ASP A 427 31.01 6.46 38.65
N PRO A 428 30.82 6.51 39.99
CA PRO A 428 29.51 6.31 40.64
C PRO A 428 28.45 7.38 40.30
N TYR A 429 28.87 8.56 39.82
CA TYR A 429 27.97 9.68 39.52
C TYR A 429 27.64 9.80 38.03
N ALA A 430 28.21 8.95 37.17
CA ALA A 430 27.92 8.96 35.74
C ALA A 430 26.42 8.76 35.49
N THR A 431 25.87 9.56 34.58
CA THR A 431 24.49 9.45 34.13
C THR A 431 24.26 8.14 33.37
N ARG A 432 23.01 7.78 33.10
CA ARG A 432 22.66 6.60 32.27
C ARG A 432 22.69 6.99 30.79
N PRO A 433 23.57 6.41 29.95
CA PRO A 433 23.62 6.66 28.50
C PRO A 433 22.26 6.58 27.81
N THR A 434 21.40 5.64 28.20
CA THR A 434 20.06 5.51 27.60
C THR A 434 19.16 6.70 27.96
N GLN A 435 19.19 7.14 29.22
CA GLN A 435 18.44 8.30 29.69
C GLN A 435 18.93 9.59 29.04
N VAL A 436 20.25 9.76 28.88
CA VAL A 436 20.83 10.90 28.15
C VAL A 436 20.42 10.90 26.68
N ALA A 437 20.40 9.74 26.03
CA ALA A 437 19.90 9.60 24.66
C ALA A 437 18.41 9.97 24.55
N GLN A 438 17.56 9.46 25.45
CA GLN A 438 16.13 9.81 25.51
C GLN A 438 15.92 11.31 25.74
N ASP A 439 16.65 11.93 26.66
CA ASP A 439 16.57 13.35 26.97
C ASP A 439 16.97 14.24 25.77
N ILE A 440 18.03 13.86 25.04
CA ILE A 440 18.49 14.59 23.86
C ILE A 440 17.43 14.55 22.74
N VAL A 441 16.90 13.36 22.42
CA VAL A 441 15.84 13.19 21.42
C VAL A 441 14.56 13.90 21.87
N GLY A 442 14.15 13.75 23.14
CA GLY A 442 12.96 14.36 23.71
C GLY A 442 12.99 15.89 23.67
N ARG A 443 14.15 16.52 23.93
CA ARG A 443 14.35 17.98 23.79
C ARG A 443 14.26 18.43 22.33
N PHE A 444 14.93 17.71 21.41
CA PHE A 444 14.89 17.99 19.97
C PHE A 444 13.44 17.95 19.43
N LEU A 445 12.66 16.93 19.79
CA LEU A 445 11.26 16.83 19.41
C LEU A 445 10.38 17.88 20.08
N THR A 446 10.58 18.17 21.37
CA THR A 446 9.78 19.18 22.10
C THR A 446 10.01 20.60 21.54
N GLN A 447 11.20 20.90 21.03
CA GLN A 447 11.47 22.17 20.34
C GLN A 447 10.72 22.28 19.00
N ASN A 448 10.53 21.17 18.28
CA ASN A 448 9.96 21.14 16.92
C ASN A 448 8.45 20.80 16.85
N LEU A 449 7.90 20.13 17.86
CA LEU A 449 6.48 19.68 17.95
C LEU A 449 5.71 20.36 19.11
N ARG A 450 6.19 21.54 19.51
CA ARG A 450 5.98 22.24 20.79
C ARG A 450 4.53 22.49 21.26
N THR A 451 3.51 22.23 20.43
CA THR A 451 2.10 22.63 20.68
C THR A 451 1.14 21.45 20.90
N ARG A 452 1.54 20.20 20.62
CA ARG A 452 0.60 19.04 20.55
C ARG A 452 0.82 17.91 21.56
N ARG A 453 1.99 17.83 22.21
CA ARG A 453 2.37 16.74 23.14
C ARG A 453 1.40 16.53 24.32
N ASN A 454 0.55 17.51 24.63
CA ASN A 454 -0.35 17.49 25.79
C ASN A 454 -1.85 17.52 25.40
N ARG A 455 -2.22 17.28 24.13
CA ARG A 455 -3.63 17.34 23.67
C ARG A 455 -4.16 16.04 23.07
N ASP A 456 -3.34 15.31 22.32
CA ASP A 456 -3.79 14.16 21.54
C ASP A 456 -2.98 12.91 21.96
N HIS A 457 -3.58 11.98 22.72
CA HIS A 457 -2.89 10.79 23.25
C HIS A 457 -2.23 9.93 22.15
N TYR A 458 -2.83 9.86 20.96
CA TYR A 458 -2.28 9.11 19.82
C TYR A 458 -0.94 9.68 19.31
N VAL A 459 -0.77 11.01 19.38
CA VAL A 459 0.48 11.70 19.00
C VAL A 459 1.58 11.40 20.02
N VAL A 460 1.22 11.26 21.29
CA VAL A 460 2.16 10.94 22.38
C VAL A 460 2.77 9.56 22.17
N ALA A 461 1.95 8.52 21.97
CA ALA A 461 2.44 7.15 21.76
C ALA A 461 3.39 7.04 20.55
N ALA A 462 3.03 7.64 19.41
CA ALA A 462 3.89 7.63 18.21
C ALA A 462 5.22 8.40 18.41
N ILE A 463 5.22 9.45 19.24
CA ILE A 463 6.43 10.17 19.62
C ILE A 463 7.27 9.34 20.59
N GLU A 464 6.67 8.63 21.54
CA GLU A 464 7.37 7.80 22.52
C GLU A 464 8.04 6.58 21.86
N ASP A 465 7.34 5.88 20.95
CA ASP A 465 7.93 4.81 20.14
C ASP A 465 9.11 5.33 19.29
N TYR A 466 8.98 6.51 18.69
CA TYR A 466 10.09 7.14 17.96
C TYR A 466 11.27 7.49 18.88
N ILE A 467 11.01 8.06 20.07
CA ILE A 467 12.05 8.35 21.06
C ILE A 467 12.77 7.07 21.47
N ALA A 468 12.06 5.97 21.71
CA ALA A 468 12.65 4.69 22.06
C ALA A 468 13.54 4.13 20.92
N ASN A 469 13.07 4.25 19.67
CA ASN A 469 13.82 3.83 18.49
C ASN A 469 15.11 4.65 18.31
N ALA A 470 14.97 5.98 18.28
CA ALA A 470 16.06 6.93 18.09
C ALA A 470 17.08 6.93 19.23
N ALA A 471 16.64 6.78 20.49
CA ALA A 471 17.54 6.67 21.64
C ALA A 471 18.36 5.37 21.59
N SER A 472 17.74 4.25 21.18
CA SER A 472 18.46 2.99 20.92
C SER A 472 19.55 3.19 19.85
N ASP A 473 19.20 3.86 18.76
CA ASP A 473 20.13 4.12 17.65
C ASP A 473 21.28 5.05 18.05
N LEU A 474 21.04 6.09 18.87
CA LEU A 474 22.11 6.92 19.45
C LEU A 474 23.08 6.09 20.29
N VAL A 475 22.57 5.15 21.09
CA VAL A 475 23.40 4.24 21.90
C VAL A 475 24.24 3.31 21.01
N LEU A 476 23.68 2.80 19.90
CA LEU A 476 24.43 1.97 18.94
C LEU A 476 25.53 2.77 18.22
N LEU A 477 25.23 3.99 17.75
CA LEU A 477 26.25 4.90 17.19
C LEU A 477 27.37 5.19 18.19
N ALA A 478 27.00 5.51 19.44
CA ALA A 478 27.93 5.85 20.50
C ALA A 478 28.81 4.67 20.95
N LEU A 479 28.24 3.45 21.01
CA LEU A 479 28.99 2.21 21.26
C LEU A 479 30.01 1.97 20.14
N TRP A 480 29.61 2.12 18.87
CA TRP A 480 30.51 1.92 17.75
C TRP A 480 31.62 2.98 17.69
N ASP A 481 31.32 4.26 17.92
CA ASP A 481 32.34 5.32 17.94
C ASP A 481 33.38 5.14 19.06
N CYS A 482 33.00 4.53 20.19
CA CYS A 482 33.94 4.13 21.24
C CYS A 482 34.85 2.95 20.88
N VAL A 483 34.49 2.16 19.86
CA VAL A 483 35.08 0.84 19.57
C VAL A 483 35.86 0.80 18.25
N ARG A 484 35.38 1.53 17.24
CA ARG A 484 35.86 1.43 15.85
C ARG A 484 37.34 1.78 15.68
N GLY A 485 37.88 2.70 16.49
CA GLY A 485 39.34 3.00 16.53
C GLY A 485 39.99 3.46 15.22
N GLY A 486 39.21 3.70 14.16
CA GLY A 486 39.68 3.93 12.79
C GLY A 486 38.88 3.18 11.73
N ASP A 487 38.13 2.13 12.11
CA ASP A 487 37.18 1.42 11.23
C ASP A 487 36.04 2.35 10.77
N ASP A 488 35.39 1.97 9.66
CA ASP A 488 34.36 2.75 8.97
C ASP A 488 33.21 3.19 9.92
N PRO A 489 32.72 4.43 9.80
CA PRO A 489 31.57 4.90 10.58
C PRO A 489 30.30 4.17 10.17
N LEU A 490 29.36 4.04 11.11
CA LEU A 490 28.02 3.57 10.78
C LEU A 490 27.29 4.60 9.89
N PRO A 491 26.32 4.15 9.07
CA PRO A 491 25.57 5.05 8.21
C PRO A 491 24.66 5.98 9.03
N ASP A 492 25.07 7.23 9.22
CA ASP A 492 24.27 8.26 9.92
C ASP A 492 22.87 8.45 9.29
N TYR A 493 22.72 8.18 8.00
CA TYR A 493 21.44 8.22 7.27
C TYR A 493 20.46 7.10 7.65
N ALA A 494 20.92 6.04 8.33
CA ALA A 494 20.08 4.95 8.83
C ALA A 494 19.48 5.23 10.22
N PHE A 495 19.85 6.37 10.83
CA PHE A 495 19.41 6.76 12.17
C PHE A 495 17.88 6.87 12.28
N ALA A 496 17.33 6.24 13.32
CA ALA A 496 15.92 6.16 13.65
C ALA A 496 15.03 5.60 12.52
N ARG A 497 15.60 4.82 11.60
CA ARG A 497 14.96 4.32 10.38
C ARG A 497 14.86 2.79 10.42
N ASP A 498 13.75 2.30 10.98
CA ASP A 498 13.45 0.88 11.22
C ASP A 498 14.61 0.16 11.94
N ASP A 499 14.93 -1.07 11.54
CA ASP A 499 16.05 -1.87 12.06
C ASP A 499 17.37 -1.65 11.30
N ARG A 500 17.42 -0.73 10.33
CA ARG A 500 18.54 -0.63 9.37
C ARG A 500 19.87 -0.34 10.05
N LEU A 501 19.89 0.58 11.01
CA LEU A 501 21.09 0.88 11.80
C LEU A 501 21.47 -0.28 12.72
N SER A 502 20.47 -0.98 13.29
CA SER A 502 20.73 -2.18 14.12
C SER A 502 21.38 -3.31 13.31
N VAL A 503 20.95 -3.52 12.06
CA VAL A 503 21.60 -4.46 11.13
C VAL A 503 23.03 -4.01 10.81
N ALA A 504 23.23 -2.74 10.43
CA ALA A 504 24.56 -2.21 10.14
C ALA A 504 25.52 -2.31 11.34
N PHE A 505 25.04 -2.05 12.56
CA PHE A 505 25.81 -2.24 13.80
C PHE A 505 26.20 -3.71 14.03
N VAL A 506 25.25 -4.63 13.85
CA VAL A 506 25.50 -6.08 13.98
C VAL A 506 26.56 -6.55 12.98
N ASP A 507 26.46 -6.13 11.73
CA ASP A 507 27.41 -6.52 10.67
C ASP A 507 28.80 -5.91 10.91
N ALA A 508 28.86 -4.64 11.34
CA ALA A 508 30.10 -3.96 11.69
C ALA A 508 30.81 -4.63 12.89
N VAL A 509 30.09 -4.90 13.98
CA VAL A 509 30.64 -5.62 15.15
C VAL A 509 31.07 -7.03 14.79
N THR A 510 30.31 -7.75 13.96
CA THR A 510 30.64 -9.12 13.54
C THR A 510 31.90 -9.15 12.66
N SER A 511 31.99 -8.25 11.68
CA SER A 511 33.20 -8.09 10.84
C SER A 511 34.42 -7.70 11.66
N ALA A 512 34.22 -6.90 12.70
CA ALA A 512 35.26 -6.47 13.63
C ALA A 512 35.72 -7.56 14.62
N LYS A 513 34.98 -8.68 14.82
CA LYS A 513 35.38 -9.78 15.72
C LYS A 513 36.73 -10.42 15.34
N HIS A 514 37.24 -10.19 14.12
CA HIS A 514 38.50 -10.75 13.62
C HIS A 514 39.67 -9.76 13.49
N LYS A 515 39.53 -8.50 13.96
CA LYS A 515 40.58 -7.47 13.86
C LYS A 515 40.94 -6.83 15.21
N ASP A 516 42.17 -7.14 15.64
CA ASP A 516 43.08 -6.37 16.52
C ASP A 516 42.76 -6.19 18.04
N GLU A 517 43.83 -6.05 18.83
CA GLU A 517 43.91 -6.23 20.28
C GLU A 517 43.76 -4.92 21.10
N ARG A 518 43.63 -3.75 20.44
CA ARG A 518 43.72 -2.41 21.08
C ARG A 518 42.37 -1.74 21.41
N ARG A 519 41.28 -2.48 21.50
CA ARG A 519 39.94 -1.93 21.84
C ARG A 519 39.70 -1.85 23.36
N PRO A 520 38.93 -0.87 23.87
CA PRO A 520 38.56 -0.82 25.28
C PRO A 520 37.75 -2.05 25.68
N GLN A 521 38.35 -3.01 26.40
CA GLN A 521 37.76 -4.34 26.62
C GLN A 521 36.34 -4.31 27.19
N ARG A 522 36.02 -3.39 28.11
CA ARG A 522 34.67 -3.25 28.69
C ARG A 522 33.64 -2.85 27.65
N ILE A 523 33.88 -1.78 26.89
CA ILE A 523 32.95 -1.27 25.88
C ILE A 523 32.86 -2.23 24.69
N TRP A 524 33.95 -2.91 24.33
CA TRP A 524 33.93 -3.98 23.33
C TRP A 524 33.03 -5.15 23.73
N VAL A 525 33.10 -5.62 24.98
CA VAL A 525 32.19 -6.66 25.49
C VAL A 525 30.74 -6.19 25.52
N GLN A 526 30.48 -4.92 25.84
CA GLN A 526 29.13 -4.33 25.75
C GLN A 526 28.63 -4.31 24.29
N ALA A 527 29.45 -3.88 23.33
CA ALA A 527 29.11 -3.88 21.91
C ALA A 527 28.86 -5.29 21.35
N GLN A 528 29.66 -6.28 21.77
CA GLN A 528 29.44 -7.69 21.42
C GLN A 528 28.13 -8.22 22.01
N ARG A 529 27.86 -7.98 23.30
CA ARG A 529 26.60 -8.37 23.95
C ARG A 529 25.39 -7.70 23.29
N ALA A 530 25.51 -6.42 22.90
CA ALA A 530 24.49 -5.74 22.12
C ALA A 530 24.28 -6.45 20.78
N ALA A 531 25.33 -6.67 19.98
CA ALA A 531 25.21 -7.34 18.68
C ALA A 531 24.59 -8.75 18.78
N ASP A 532 25.00 -9.55 19.76
CA ASP A 532 24.49 -10.91 19.97
C ASP A 532 23.02 -10.88 20.48
N ALA A 533 22.65 -9.91 21.32
CA ALA A 533 21.25 -9.66 21.74
C ALA A 533 20.37 -9.17 20.58
N LEU A 534 20.93 -8.36 19.66
CA LEU A 534 20.22 -7.91 18.46
C LEU A 534 20.01 -9.09 17.48
N GLN A 535 21.04 -9.90 17.21
CA GLN A 535 20.94 -11.08 16.35
C GLN A 535 19.92 -12.12 16.84
N SER A 536 19.82 -12.32 18.16
CA SER A 536 19.00 -13.38 18.76
C SER A 536 17.51 -13.06 18.87
N GLY A 537 17.04 -11.87 18.45
CA GLY A 537 15.60 -11.61 18.52
C GLY A 537 15.04 -10.28 18.00
N LEU A 538 15.70 -9.50 17.14
CA LEU A 538 15.18 -8.16 16.82
C LEU A 538 14.01 -8.08 15.82
N ARG A 539 13.82 -9.04 14.90
CA ARG A 539 12.81 -8.95 13.82
C ARG A 539 11.34 -9.07 14.30
N GLY A 540 11.04 -8.74 15.54
CA GLY A 540 9.71 -8.81 16.15
C GLY A 540 9.59 -8.27 17.57
N ARG A 541 10.53 -7.43 18.05
CA ARG A 541 10.42 -6.74 19.36
C ARG A 541 10.03 -5.28 19.17
N THR A 542 9.37 -4.70 20.16
CA THR A 542 9.02 -3.26 20.13
C THR A 542 10.26 -2.37 20.34
N ALA A 543 10.18 -1.11 19.88
CA ALA A 543 11.25 -0.12 20.08
C ALA A 543 11.57 0.10 21.57
N HIS A 544 10.54 0.03 22.42
CA HIS A 544 10.64 0.10 23.88
C HIS A 544 11.41 -1.10 24.47
N GLU A 545 11.11 -2.33 24.04
CA GLU A 545 11.88 -3.52 24.44
C GLU A 545 13.35 -3.44 23.98
N ARG A 546 13.59 -2.96 22.75
CA ARG A 546 14.94 -2.77 22.21
C ARG A 546 15.76 -1.83 23.10
N LEU A 547 15.19 -0.69 23.49
CA LEU A 547 15.86 0.25 24.38
C LEU A 547 16.10 -0.35 25.77
N ALA A 548 15.13 -1.09 26.33
CA ALA A 548 15.27 -1.74 27.63
C ALA A 548 16.38 -2.81 27.66
N LEU A 549 16.57 -3.55 26.56
CA LEU A 549 17.68 -4.51 26.42
C LEU A 549 19.03 -3.81 26.34
N LEU A 550 19.12 -2.69 25.59
CA LEU A 550 20.35 -1.90 25.52
C LEU A 550 20.68 -1.29 26.90
N ALA A 551 19.67 -0.79 27.63
CA ALA A 551 19.83 -0.30 29.00
C ALA A 551 20.47 -1.35 29.93
N GLN A 552 20.01 -2.60 29.88
CA GLN A 552 20.59 -3.71 30.66
C GLN A 552 22.06 -4.03 30.31
N ILE A 553 22.57 -3.51 29.19
CA ILE A 553 23.95 -3.75 28.71
C ILE A 553 24.84 -2.53 28.95
N VAL A 554 24.32 -1.30 28.84
CA VAL A 554 25.10 -0.06 28.86
C VAL A 554 24.97 0.81 30.11
N ASP A 555 23.88 0.67 30.88
CA ASP A 555 23.67 1.37 32.15
C ASP A 555 24.16 0.52 33.34
#